data_AF-A0A925UQF0-F1
#
_entry.id   AF-A0A925UQF0-F1
#
_cell.length_a   1.000
_cell.length_b   1.000
_cell.length_c   1.000
_cell.angle_alpha   90.00
_cell.angle_beta   90.00
_cell.angle_gamma   90.00
#
_symmetry.space_group_name_H-M   'P 1'
#
loop_
_entity.id
_entity.type
_entity.pdbx_description
1 polymer ?
#
loop_
_entity_poly.entity_id
_entity_poly.type
_entity_poly.pdbx_seq_one_letter_code
_entity_poly.pdbx_strand_id
1 'polypeptide(L)'
;PTNTLIWTCGVQGNSFCSNMGLTLTNRCRINTNEFMQALDQENVYVVGDAAFLEEGASKGLPQIVEAALQTADTAAHNIIADIEKTAKKPFKSNYHGFMVSIGSHYAVADVGGMKLTGFVAMAMKHLVNLHYLFGVGGFYLIYNYLLHEFFNMKEKRSMVGGHLAAKSPSIWLVPLRLFIGSMWVLEGVKKLIGEDTWTKASGLKKITSGMGADSWFIKGNVKMPFEWLYVSADGTTSASLEATTAFPTPILKNMPGFFKAIMKILIPNPEVAVWFQRIVVCTEIGIGLCLLAGLFTWLASAASAFLVVNFVLSAMAGVDILWYFFGAIALMAGAGRSFGLDYFVMPWLGKRLGNFWLGKQKPIYRNGTSAKL
;
A
#
# COMPACT_ATOMS: atom_id res chain seq x y z
N PRO A 1 -13.62 35.14 -20.98
CA PRO A 1 -14.83 34.38 -20.56
C PRO A 1 -14.45 33.06 -19.89
N THR A 2 -15.14 32.67 -18.80
CA THR A 2 -15.02 31.34 -18.17
C THR A 2 -16.31 30.55 -18.39
N ASN A 3 -16.20 29.24 -18.61
CA ASN A 3 -17.37 28.34 -18.70
C ASN A 3 -17.84 27.88 -17.31
N THR A 4 -17.02 28.06 -16.27
CA THR A 4 -17.34 27.63 -14.90
C THR A 4 -16.74 28.61 -13.89
N LEU A 5 -17.58 29.10 -12.99
CA LEU A 5 -17.21 29.96 -11.88
C LEU A 5 -17.66 29.29 -10.57
N ILE A 6 -16.75 29.15 -9.62
CA ILE A 6 -17.01 28.60 -8.29
C ILE A 6 -16.60 29.66 -7.27
N TRP A 7 -17.50 30.05 -6.38
CA TRP A 7 -17.27 31.09 -5.36
C TRP A 7 -17.06 30.46 -3.98
N THR A 8 -15.91 30.74 -3.35
CA THR A 8 -15.53 30.21 -2.03
C THR A 8 -14.96 31.28 -1.09
N CYS A 9 -15.07 32.57 -1.44
CA CYS A 9 -14.37 33.67 -0.77
C CYS A 9 -15.09 34.25 0.47
N GLY A 10 -16.22 33.68 0.90
CA GLY A 10 -16.89 34.13 2.12
C GLY A 10 -18.27 33.52 2.31
N VAL A 11 -18.72 33.47 3.56
CA VAL A 11 -20.03 33.02 3.99
C VAL A 11 -20.73 34.11 4.82
N GLN A 12 -22.05 34.06 4.84
CA GLN A 12 -22.93 34.96 5.59
C GLN A 12 -23.94 34.12 6.38
N GLY A 13 -24.41 34.65 7.52
CA GLY A 13 -25.51 34.03 8.24
C GLY A 13 -26.79 33.96 7.39
N ASN A 14 -27.69 33.06 7.76
CA ASN A 14 -28.92 32.83 7.01
C ASN A 14 -29.81 34.08 7.01
N SER A 15 -30.38 34.45 5.86
CA SER A 15 -31.28 35.59 5.73
C SER A 15 -32.51 35.50 6.65
N PHE A 16 -32.93 34.27 6.99
CA PHE A 16 -34.02 34.00 7.93
C PHE A 16 -33.82 34.68 9.29
N CYS A 17 -32.57 34.83 9.75
CA CYS A 17 -32.25 35.51 11.02
C CYS A 17 -32.73 36.97 11.03
N SER A 18 -32.81 37.64 9.88
CA SER A 18 -33.26 39.04 9.77
C SER A 18 -34.74 39.22 10.07
N ASN A 19 -35.53 38.16 9.92
CA ASN A 19 -36.97 38.19 10.13
C ASN A 19 -37.36 37.86 11.59
N MET A 20 -36.38 37.53 12.45
CA MET A 20 -36.65 37.11 13.83
C MET A 20 -36.81 38.28 14.82
N GLY A 21 -36.52 39.51 14.40
CA GLY A 21 -36.52 40.68 15.30
C GLY A 21 -35.42 40.62 16.38
N LEU A 22 -34.39 39.80 16.17
CA LEU A 22 -33.22 39.68 17.05
C LEU A 22 -32.11 40.63 16.60
N THR A 23 -31.28 41.05 17.54
CA THR A 23 -30.12 41.90 17.30
C THR A 23 -29.09 41.16 16.44
N LEU A 24 -28.88 41.67 15.23
CA LEU A 24 -27.95 41.12 14.24
C LEU A 24 -26.66 41.94 14.14
N THR A 25 -25.62 41.27 13.66
CA THR A 25 -24.35 41.87 13.25
C THR A 25 -24.28 42.09 11.73
N ASN A 26 -23.21 42.76 11.27
CA ASN A 26 -22.94 43.13 9.86
C ASN A 26 -22.94 41.98 8.83
N ARG A 27 -23.08 40.71 9.24
CA ARG A 27 -23.15 39.53 8.35
C ARG A 27 -24.35 38.61 8.66
N CYS A 28 -25.45 39.16 9.14
CA CYS A 28 -26.67 38.39 9.51
C CYS A 28 -26.41 37.28 10.53
N ARG A 29 -25.48 37.50 11.47
CA ARG A 29 -25.28 36.62 12.64
C ARG A 29 -25.97 37.24 13.84
N ILE A 30 -26.56 36.41 14.69
CA ILE A 30 -27.30 36.83 15.88
C ILE A 30 -26.31 37.05 17.02
N ASN A 31 -26.39 38.20 17.70
CA ASN A 31 -25.58 38.46 18.87
C ASN A 31 -26.01 37.59 20.04
N THR A 32 -25.04 36.90 20.66
CA THR A 32 -25.28 36.05 21.82
C THR A 32 -24.49 36.51 23.05
N ASN A 33 -24.99 36.17 24.23
CA ASN A 33 -24.24 36.28 25.48
C ASN A 33 -23.28 35.09 25.66
N GLU A 34 -22.51 35.09 26.76
CA GLU A 34 -21.55 34.01 27.09
C GLU A 34 -22.22 32.64 27.29
N PHE A 35 -23.53 32.59 27.52
CA PHE A 35 -24.30 31.35 27.69
C PHE A 35 -24.92 30.82 26.39
N MET A 36 -24.60 31.44 25.24
CA MET A 36 -25.16 31.14 23.92
C MET A 36 -26.64 31.51 23.74
N GLN A 37 -27.16 32.42 24.57
CA GLN A 37 -28.52 32.95 24.43
C GLN A 37 -28.52 34.21 23.57
N ALA A 38 -29.59 34.45 22.81
CA ALA A 38 -29.78 35.72 22.11
C ALA A 38 -29.91 36.88 23.11
N LEU A 39 -29.31 38.03 22.80
CA LEU A 39 -29.36 39.19 23.70
C LEU A 39 -30.78 39.67 23.99
N ASP A 40 -31.68 39.56 23.02
CA ASP A 40 -33.05 40.06 23.12
C ASP A 40 -34.00 39.07 23.81
N GLN A 41 -33.63 37.78 23.87
CA GLN A 41 -34.49 36.71 24.40
C GLN A 41 -33.69 35.60 25.08
N GLU A 42 -33.88 35.44 26.39
CA GLU A 42 -33.19 34.43 27.20
C GLU A 42 -33.61 32.99 26.84
N ASN A 43 -34.81 32.78 26.31
CA ASN A 43 -35.30 31.45 25.94
C ASN A 43 -34.83 30.97 24.57
N VAL A 44 -34.03 31.78 23.87
CA VAL A 44 -33.55 31.49 22.51
C VAL A 44 -32.04 31.27 22.55
N TYR A 45 -31.62 30.06 22.16
CA TYR A 45 -30.22 29.68 22.06
C TYR A 45 -29.77 29.66 20.60
N VAL A 46 -28.56 30.18 20.32
CA VAL A 46 -28.00 30.25 18.98
C VAL A 46 -26.61 29.62 18.97
N VAL A 47 -26.33 28.78 17.98
CA VAL A 47 -25.10 27.98 17.88
C VAL A 47 -24.51 28.01 16.48
N GLY A 48 -23.24 27.64 16.35
CA GLY A 48 -22.52 27.55 15.07
C GLY A 48 -22.40 28.88 14.33
N ASP A 49 -22.43 28.82 13.00
CA ASP A 49 -22.14 29.97 12.13
C ASP A 49 -23.15 31.12 12.26
N ALA A 50 -24.34 30.84 12.79
CA ALA A 50 -25.39 31.83 13.04
C ALA A 50 -25.14 32.65 14.32
N ALA A 51 -24.42 32.10 15.31
CA ALA A 51 -24.12 32.80 16.55
C ALA A 51 -22.97 33.78 16.36
N PHE A 52 -22.99 34.90 17.07
CA PHE A 52 -21.87 35.82 17.20
C PHE A 52 -21.71 36.17 18.68
N LEU A 53 -20.59 35.75 19.25
CA LEU A 53 -20.14 36.15 20.57
C LEU A 53 -18.82 36.89 20.45
N GLU A 54 -18.69 38.04 21.11
CA GLU A 54 -17.41 38.73 21.26
C GLU A 54 -16.67 38.17 22.47
N GLU A 55 -15.64 37.36 22.21
CA GLU A 55 -14.77 36.82 23.25
C GLU A 55 -13.51 37.70 23.33
N GLY A 56 -13.41 38.56 24.35
CA GLY A 56 -12.23 39.42 24.57
C GLY A 56 -11.99 40.50 23.50
N ALA A 57 -10.72 40.75 23.15
CA ALA A 57 -10.31 41.80 22.21
C ALA A 57 -10.69 41.47 20.74
N SER A 58 -11.97 41.73 20.42
CA SER A 58 -12.52 41.98 19.08
C SER A 58 -12.53 40.85 18.04
N LYS A 59 -12.43 39.57 18.41
CA LYS A 59 -12.62 38.47 17.44
C LYS A 59 -13.88 37.69 17.77
N GLY A 60 -14.91 37.87 16.94
CA GLY A 60 -16.10 37.03 16.99
C GLY A 60 -15.79 35.57 16.68
N LEU A 61 -16.69 34.67 17.09
CA LEU A 61 -16.52 33.22 16.89
C LEU A 61 -16.15 32.86 15.43
N PRO A 62 -15.12 32.03 15.20
CA PRO A 62 -14.79 31.53 13.88
C PRO A 62 -15.90 30.60 13.36
N GLN A 63 -16.14 30.65 12.05
CA GLN A 63 -17.13 29.83 11.35
C GLN A 63 -16.50 28.49 10.95
N ILE A 64 -16.32 27.63 11.95
CA ILE A 64 -15.71 26.30 11.80
C ILE A 64 -16.53 25.25 12.55
N VAL A 65 -16.43 23.99 12.08
CA VAL A 65 -17.15 22.85 12.68
C VAL A 65 -16.91 22.73 14.17
N GLU A 66 -15.67 22.97 14.62
CA GLU A 66 -15.30 22.88 16.02
C GLU A 66 -16.02 23.93 16.90
N ALA A 67 -16.16 25.16 16.40
CA ALA A 67 -16.93 26.20 17.08
C ALA A 67 -18.41 25.83 17.14
N ALA A 68 -18.97 25.25 16.07
CA ALA A 68 -20.35 24.77 16.08
C ALA A 68 -20.59 23.66 17.12
N LEU A 69 -19.66 22.71 17.26
CA LEU A 69 -19.76 21.67 18.29
C LEU A 69 -19.66 22.23 19.71
N GLN A 70 -18.67 23.08 19.98
CA GLN A 70 -18.47 23.64 21.33
C GLN A 70 -19.62 24.57 21.75
N THR A 71 -20.16 25.37 20.81
CA THR A 71 -21.33 26.21 21.07
C THR A 71 -22.59 25.37 21.27
N ALA A 72 -22.76 24.28 20.52
CA ALA A 72 -23.86 23.34 20.70
C ALA A 72 -23.82 22.65 22.07
N ASP A 73 -22.65 22.17 22.52
CA ASP A 73 -22.49 21.55 23.84
C ASP A 73 -22.81 22.54 24.97
N THR A 74 -22.38 23.80 24.82
CA THR A 74 -22.64 24.83 25.83
C THR A 74 -24.11 25.21 25.87
N ALA A 75 -24.75 25.39 24.70
CA ALA A 75 -26.18 25.66 24.62
C ALA A 75 -27.01 24.51 25.18
N ALA A 76 -26.69 23.26 24.84
CA ALA A 76 -27.39 22.08 25.37
C ALA A 76 -27.29 22.00 26.90
N HIS A 77 -26.10 22.24 27.46
CA HIS A 77 -25.91 22.27 28.91
C HIS A 77 -26.73 23.37 29.58
N ASN A 78 -26.75 24.57 28.99
CA ASN A 78 -27.47 25.72 29.56
C ASN A 78 -28.99 25.59 29.42
N ILE A 79 -29.49 24.95 28.36
CA ILE A 79 -30.91 24.59 28.23
C ILE A 79 -31.31 23.63 29.37
N ILE A 80 -30.50 22.61 29.66
CA ILE A 80 -30.75 21.69 30.78
C ILE A 80 -30.70 22.46 32.10
N ALA A 81 -29.72 23.35 32.28
CA ALA A 81 -29.60 24.17 33.48
C ALA A 81 -30.80 25.10 33.70
N ASP A 82 -31.37 25.67 32.63
CA ASP A 82 -32.61 26.47 32.70
C ASP A 82 -33.83 25.62 33.13
N ILE A 83 -33.94 24.40 32.61
CA ILE A 83 -35.03 23.48 32.96
C ILE A 83 -34.92 23.03 34.41
N GLU A 84 -33.71 22.68 34.86
CA GLU A 84 -33.44 22.16 36.21
C GLU A 84 -33.21 23.27 37.25
N LYS A 85 -33.13 24.54 36.81
CA LYS A 85 -32.81 25.71 37.63
C LYS A 85 -31.44 25.61 38.34
N THR A 86 -30.44 25.11 37.62
CA THR A 86 -29.06 25.00 38.09
C THR A 86 -28.17 26.10 37.49
N ALA A 87 -26.90 26.16 37.91
CA ALA A 87 -25.97 27.20 37.44
C ALA A 87 -25.56 26.98 35.97
N LYS A 88 -25.59 28.05 35.17
CA LYS A 88 -25.16 28.03 33.77
C LYS A 88 -23.64 27.99 33.62
N LYS A 89 -23.19 27.45 32.50
CA LYS A 89 -21.77 27.37 32.12
C LYS A 89 -21.47 28.39 31.02
N PRO A 90 -20.49 29.29 31.22
CA PRO A 90 -20.05 30.21 30.17
C PRO A 90 -19.27 29.45 29.08
N PHE A 91 -19.47 29.86 27.83
CA PHE A 91 -18.71 29.40 26.69
C PHE A 91 -17.26 29.90 26.79
N LYS A 92 -16.31 29.01 26.49
CA LYS A 92 -14.90 29.37 26.35
C LYS A 92 -14.32 28.67 25.14
N SER A 93 -13.76 29.43 24.20
CA SER A 93 -13.15 28.84 23.01
C SER A 93 -11.86 28.09 23.32
N ASN A 94 -11.74 26.89 22.76
CA ASN A 94 -10.49 26.14 22.73
C ASN A 94 -10.38 25.38 21.40
N TYR A 95 -9.80 26.00 20.38
CA TYR A 95 -9.69 25.42 19.05
C TYR A 95 -8.40 24.61 18.90
N HIS A 96 -8.52 23.36 18.46
CA HIS A 96 -7.39 22.42 18.40
C HIS A 96 -6.47 22.65 17.18
N GLY A 97 -6.86 23.48 16.21
CA GLY A 97 -6.02 23.90 15.10
C GLY A 97 -6.71 23.87 13.74
N PHE A 98 -5.93 24.03 12.66
CA PHE A 98 -6.44 24.10 11.29
C PHE A 98 -5.71 23.13 10.36
N MET A 99 -6.43 22.55 9.41
CA MET A 99 -5.88 21.66 8.40
C MET A 99 -6.43 22.04 7.03
N VAL A 100 -5.53 22.13 6.04
CA VAL A 100 -5.88 22.49 4.66
C VAL A 100 -5.26 21.47 3.72
N SER A 101 -6.09 20.77 2.95
CA SER A 101 -5.62 19.89 1.87
C SER A 101 -5.44 20.66 0.57
N ILE A 102 -4.30 20.46 -0.09
CA ILE A 102 -3.96 20.99 -1.40
C ILE A 102 -4.00 19.83 -2.39
N GLY A 103 -5.18 19.57 -2.94
CA GLY A 103 -5.46 18.37 -3.74
C GLY A 103 -5.55 17.10 -2.88
N SER A 104 -5.30 15.95 -3.50
CA SER A 104 -5.47 14.62 -2.89
C SER A 104 -4.23 14.06 -2.20
N HIS A 105 -3.05 14.62 -2.46
CA HIS A 105 -1.77 14.03 -2.05
C HIS A 105 -0.95 14.93 -1.13
N TYR A 106 -1.43 16.14 -0.83
CA TYR A 106 -0.70 17.11 -0.02
C TYR A 106 -1.63 17.87 0.90
N ALA A 107 -1.19 18.13 2.13
CA ALA A 107 -1.88 18.98 3.09
C ALA A 107 -0.87 19.73 3.96
N VAL A 108 -1.37 20.77 4.60
CA VAL A 108 -0.70 21.48 5.69
C VAL A 108 -1.62 21.47 6.90
N ALA A 109 -1.05 21.28 8.08
CA ALA A 109 -1.80 21.19 9.33
C ALA A 109 -1.05 21.90 10.44
N ASP A 110 -1.77 22.66 11.26
CA ASP A 110 -1.31 23.19 12.53
C ASP A 110 -2.26 22.66 13.59
N VAL A 111 -1.83 21.68 14.38
CA VAL A 111 -2.68 20.97 15.35
C VAL A 111 -1.97 20.97 16.70
N GLY A 112 -2.56 21.59 17.71
CA GLY A 112 -1.99 21.65 19.06
C GLY A 112 -0.57 22.25 19.13
N GLY A 113 -0.24 23.17 18.22
CA GLY A 113 1.09 23.79 18.12
C GLY A 113 2.11 23.00 17.29
N MET A 114 1.75 21.83 16.76
CA MET A 114 2.58 21.07 15.82
C MET A 114 2.25 21.43 14.37
N LYS A 115 3.27 21.87 13.63
CA LYS A 115 3.17 22.14 12.19
C LYS A 115 3.56 20.90 11.39
N LEU A 116 2.60 20.35 10.65
CA LEU A 116 2.75 19.16 9.84
C LEU A 116 2.54 19.49 8.36
N THR A 117 3.24 18.79 7.48
CA THR A 117 3.12 18.99 6.03
C THR A 117 3.11 17.65 5.28
N GLY A 118 2.63 17.67 4.04
CA GLY A 118 2.66 16.54 3.12
C GLY A 118 1.84 15.34 3.59
N PHE A 119 2.42 14.15 3.50
CA PHE A 119 1.74 12.89 3.81
C PHE A 119 1.28 12.79 5.27
N VAL A 120 2.08 13.29 6.21
CA VAL A 120 1.74 13.25 7.65
C VAL A 120 0.56 14.17 7.95
N ALA A 121 0.51 15.36 7.34
CA ALA A 121 -0.65 16.25 7.46
C ALA A 121 -1.92 15.65 6.84
N MET A 122 -1.80 14.96 5.70
CA MET A 122 -2.92 14.22 5.10
C MET A 122 -3.44 13.11 6.03
N ALA A 123 -2.53 12.31 6.61
CA ALA A 123 -2.90 11.26 7.56
C ALA A 123 -3.63 11.84 8.79
N MET A 124 -3.14 12.96 9.34
CA MET A 124 -3.79 13.65 10.45
C MET A 124 -5.18 14.17 10.10
N LYS A 125 -5.36 14.75 8.89
CA LYS A 125 -6.68 15.15 8.39
C LYS A 125 -7.67 13.97 8.41
N HIS A 126 -7.27 12.82 7.89
CA HIS A 126 -8.15 11.66 7.89
C HIS A 126 -8.41 11.12 9.31
N LEU A 127 -7.41 11.14 10.20
CA LEU A 127 -7.58 10.71 11.60
C LEU A 127 -8.60 11.59 12.34
N VAL A 128 -8.49 12.91 12.23
CA VAL A 128 -9.44 13.84 12.86
C VAL A 128 -10.85 13.65 12.30
N ASN A 129 -11.00 13.45 10.99
CA ASN A 129 -12.30 13.15 10.38
C ASN A 129 -12.89 11.83 10.91
N LEU A 130 -12.06 10.79 11.09
CA LEU A 130 -12.50 9.52 11.68
C LEU A 130 -12.97 9.70 13.13
N HIS A 131 -12.24 10.48 13.93
CA HIS A 131 -12.63 10.79 15.30
C HIS A 131 -13.96 11.56 15.36
N TYR A 132 -14.15 12.56 14.48
CA TYR A 132 -15.41 13.29 14.36
C TYR A 132 -16.58 12.37 13.97
N LEU A 133 -16.41 11.54 12.94
CA LEU A 133 -17.45 10.62 12.48
C LEU A 133 -17.79 9.54 13.51
N PHE A 134 -16.82 9.13 14.32
CA PHE A 134 -17.05 8.26 15.46
C PHE A 134 -18.01 8.90 16.47
N GLY A 135 -17.80 10.17 16.81
CA GLY A 135 -18.65 10.92 17.74
C GLY A 135 -20.09 11.08 17.24
N VAL A 136 -20.29 11.23 15.93
CA VAL A 136 -21.63 11.45 15.35
C VAL A 136 -22.41 10.16 15.13
N GLY A 137 -21.78 9.11 14.60
CA GLY A 137 -22.50 7.90 14.16
C GLY A 137 -21.72 6.60 14.34
N GLY A 138 -20.70 6.61 15.20
CA GLY A 138 -19.93 5.44 15.59
C GLY A 138 -19.19 4.77 14.43
N PHE A 139 -19.05 3.45 14.54
CA PHE A 139 -18.25 2.64 13.61
C PHE A 139 -18.80 2.57 12.19
N TYR A 140 -20.11 2.72 12.00
CA TYR A 140 -20.73 2.66 10.68
C TYR A 140 -20.22 3.80 9.77
N LEU A 141 -20.17 5.03 10.29
CA LEU A 141 -19.67 6.18 9.53
C LEU A 141 -18.15 6.09 9.28
N ILE A 142 -17.37 5.60 10.24
CA ILE A 142 -15.94 5.31 10.06
C ILE A 142 -15.76 4.33 8.88
N TYR A 143 -16.48 3.21 8.89
CA TYR A 143 -16.34 2.18 7.86
C TYR A 143 -16.66 2.73 6.46
N ASN A 144 -17.78 3.45 6.32
CA ASN A 144 -18.16 4.06 5.05
C ASN A 144 -17.13 5.09 4.58
N TYR A 145 -16.60 5.90 5.50
CA TYR A 145 -15.56 6.87 5.17
C TYR A 145 -14.26 6.19 4.72
N LEU A 146 -13.81 5.15 5.42
CA LEU A 146 -12.62 4.39 5.03
C LEU A 146 -12.79 3.77 3.65
N LEU A 147 -13.93 3.12 3.41
CA LEU A 147 -14.26 2.57 2.10
C LEU A 147 -14.25 3.64 1.01
N HIS A 148 -14.90 4.77 1.23
CA HIS A 148 -14.97 5.84 0.25
C HIS A 148 -13.59 6.43 -0.06
N GLU A 149 -12.84 6.81 0.98
CA GLU A 149 -11.64 7.63 0.86
C GLU A 149 -10.38 6.83 0.46
N PHE A 150 -10.31 5.56 0.88
CA PHE A 150 -9.15 4.71 0.64
C PHE A 150 -9.41 3.62 -0.40
N PHE A 151 -10.59 2.98 -0.41
CA PHE A 151 -10.84 1.77 -1.21
C PHE A 151 -11.67 2.00 -2.48
N ASN A 152 -12.52 3.01 -2.51
CA ASN A 152 -13.44 3.26 -3.64
C ASN A 152 -13.07 4.50 -4.46
N MET A 153 -12.06 5.25 -4.01
CA MET A 153 -11.65 6.50 -4.64
C MET A 153 -11.05 6.26 -6.03
N LYS A 154 -11.77 6.69 -7.07
CA LYS A 154 -11.36 6.53 -8.46
C LYS A 154 -10.21 7.48 -8.82
N GLU A 155 -9.49 7.14 -9.89
CA GLU A 155 -8.45 7.98 -10.51
C GLU A 155 -7.24 8.26 -9.62
N LYS A 156 -6.92 7.34 -8.69
CA LYS A 156 -5.75 7.45 -7.81
C LYS A 156 -5.78 8.73 -6.94
N ARG A 157 -6.99 9.20 -6.58
CA ARG A 157 -7.18 10.43 -5.79
C ARG A 157 -7.18 10.19 -4.27
N SER A 158 -6.84 9.00 -3.81
CA SER A 158 -6.58 8.76 -2.39
C SER A 158 -5.18 9.24 -2.02
N MET A 159 -4.91 9.50 -0.73
CA MET A 159 -3.58 9.89 -0.26
C MET A 159 -2.49 8.82 -0.54
N VAL A 160 -2.91 7.55 -0.70
CA VAL A 160 -2.07 6.41 -1.07
C VAL A 160 -2.18 6.06 -2.56
N GLY A 161 -2.65 7.00 -3.38
CA GLY A 161 -2.83 6.82 -4.82
C GLY A 161 -3.87 5.75 -5.15
N GLY A 162 -3.47 4.79 -5.99
CA GLY A 162 -4.35 3.71 -6.47
C GLY A 162 -4.08 2.34 -5.86
N HIS A 163 -3.24 2.25 -4.82
CA HIS A 163 -2.81 0.94 -4.28
C HIS A 163 -3.91 0.22 -3.51
N LEU A 164 -4.80 0.96 -2.85
CA LEU A 164 -5.93 0.42 -2.09
C LEU A 164 -7.23 0.37 -2.90
N ALA A 165 -7.35 1.21 -3.94
CA ALA A 165 -8.57 1.36 -4.73
C ALA A 165 -8.67 0.42 -5.95
N ALA A 166 -7.91 -0.68 -5.95
CA ALA A 166 -7.92 -1.64 -7.04
C ALA A 166 -9.21 -2.49 -7.03
N LYS A 167 -9.87 -2.64 -8.19
CA LYS A 167 -11.12 -3.42 -8.33
C LYS A 167 -10.99 -4.88 -7.87
N SER A 168 -9.81 -5.46 -8.01
CA SER A 168 -9.46 -6.75 -7.41
C SER A 168 -8.52 -6.46 -6.25
N PRO A 169 -8.79 -6.97 -5.03
CA PRO A 169 -8.02 -6.65 -3.84
C PRO A 169 -6.69 -7.43 -3.83
N SER A 170 -5.84 -7.11 -4.81
CA SER A 170 -4.47 -7.60 -4.97
C SER A 170 -3.56 -7.23 -3.79
N ILE A 171 -4.01 -6.35 -2.89
CA ILE A 171 -3.37 -6.09 -1.60
C ILE A 171 -3.19 -7.36 -0.76
N TRP A 172 -4.15 -8.28 -0.80
CA TRP A 172 -4.09 -9.54 -0.05
C TRP A 172 -3.01 -10.49 -0.57
N LEU A 173 -2.50 -10.25 -1.78
CA LEU A 173 -1.39 -11.01 -2.35
C LEU A 173 -0.02 -10.45 -1.94
N VAL A 174 0.05 -9.26 -1.34
CA VAL A 174 1.34 -8.66 -0.93
C VAL A 174 2.06 -9.50 0.13
N PRO A 175 1.43 -9.98 1.22
CA PRO A 175 2.10 -10.85 2.18
C PRO A 175 2.64 -12.13 1.53
N LEU A 176 1.83 -12.77 0.67
CA LEU A 176 2.24 -13.96 -0.08
C LEU A 176 3.43 -13.65 -1.01
N ARG A 177 3.40 -12.49 -1.67
CA ARG A 177 4.47 -12.03 -2.57
C ARG A 177 5.79 -11.87 -1.84
N LEU A 178 5.75 -11.20 -0.69
CA LEU A 178 6.92 -10.98 0.15
C LEU A 178 7.46 -12.29 0.73
N PHE A 179 6.56 -13.20 1.13
CA PHE A 179 6.93 -14.49 1.68
C PHE A 179 7.62 -15.38 0.64
N ILE A 180 7.01 -15.60 -0.52
CA ILE A 180 7.59 -16.41 -1.60
C ILE A 180 8.88 -15.76 -2.12
N GLY A 181 8.91 -14.44 -2.26
CA GLY A 181 10.11 -13.71 -2.65
C GLY A 181 11.27 -13.92 -1.65
N SER A 182 10.99 -13.82 -0.35
CA SER A 182 11.97 -14.06 0.70
C SER A 182 12.49 -15.49 0.68
N MET A 183 11.61 -16.48 0.50
CA MET A 183 12.01 -17.88 0.45
C MET A 183 12.95 -18.17 -0.73
N TRP A 184 12.66 -17.66 -1.93
CA TRP A 184 13.55 -17.84 -3.08
C TRP A 184 14.91 -17.17 -2.89
N VAL A 185 14.96 -15.97 -2.28
CA VAL A 185 16.24 -15.34 -1.92
C VAL A 185 16.99 -16.20 -0.92
N LEU A 186 16.32 -16.69 0.12
CA LEU A 186 16.96 -17.51 1.16
C LEU A 186 17.50 -18.83 0.60
N GLU A 187 16.73 -19.54 -0.22
CA GLU A 187 17.17 -20.78 -0.87
C GLU A 187 18.35 -20.55 -1.81
N GLY A 188 18.30 -19.50 -2.63
CA GLY A 188 19.41 -19.15 -3.51
C GLY A 188 20.68 -18.74 -2.74
N VAL A 189 20.56 -17.92 -1.69
CA VAL A 189 21.70 -17.50 -0.87
C VAL A 189 22.32 -18.67 -0.11
N LYS A 190 21.50 -19.60 0.41
CA LYS A 190 22.00 -20.84 1.03
C LYS A 190 22.88 -21.63 0.07
N LYS A 191 22.43 -21.83 -1.18
CA LYS A 191 23.20 -22.56 -2.20
C LYS A 191 24.44 -21.81 -2.67
N LEU A 192 24.39 -20.48 -2.69
CA LEU A 192 25.53 -19.62 -3.02
C LEU A 192 26.62 -19.72 -1.97
N ILE A 193 26.27 -19.71 -0.68
CA ILE A 193 27.23 -19.69 0.43
C ILE A 193 27.70 -21.10 0.80
N GLY A 194 26.87 -22.11 0.59
CA GLY A 194 27.07 -23.47 1.10
C GLY A 194 26.20 -23.70 2.33
N GLU A 195 25.50 -24.83 2.35
CA GLU A 195 24.56 -25.23 3.39
C GLU A 195 25.25 -25.47 4.75
N ASP A 196 26.44 -26.07 4.75
CA ASP A 196 27.22 -26.31 5.96
C ASP A 196 27.74 -24.99 6.57
N THR A 197 28.14 -24.06 5.70
CA THR A 197 28.61 -22.74 6.13
C THR A 197 27.44 -21.88 6.63
N TRP A 198 26.28 -21.99 5.98
CA TRP A 198 25.06 -21.29 6.34
C TRP A 198 24.47 -21.74 7.68
N THR A 199 24.52 -23.05 7.97
CA THR A 199 23.98 -23.63 9.21
C THR A 199 24.88 -23.32 10.42
N LYS A 200 26.21 -23.30 10.23
CA LYS A 200 27.18 -22.98 11.29
C LYS A 200 27.24 -21.48 11.62
N ALA A 201 26.93 -20.61 10.66
CA ALA A 201 26.94 -19.17 10.87
C ALA A 201 25.64 -18.67 11.56
N SER A 202 25.74 -17.64 12.39
CA SER A 202 24.61 -17.03 13.09
C SER A 202 24.45 -15.54 12.75
N GLY A 203 23.20 -15.08 12.67
CA GLY A 203 22.86 -13.69 12.36
C GLY A 203 23.46 -13.20 11.03
N LEU A 204 24.03 -11.99 11.04
CA LEU A 204 24.60 -11.35 9.85
C LEU A 204 25.81 -12.11 9.29
N LYS A 205 26.49 -12.93 10.12
CA LYS A 205 27.63 -13.74 9.68
C LYS A 205 27.27 -14.76 8.61
N LYS A 206 25.98 -15.13 8.49
CA LYS A 206 25.48 -16.03 7.44
C LYS A 206 25.72 -15.52 6.03
N ILE A 207 25.80 -14.21 5.84
CA ILE A 207 25.93 -13.57 4.52
C ILE A 207 27.36 -13.04 4.32
N THR A 208 28.11 -12.80 5.40
CA THR A 208 29.48 -12.25 5.34
C THR A 208 30.59 -13.31 5.43
N SER A 209 30.26 -14.59 5.63
CA SER A 209 31.24 -15.69 5.82
C SER A 209 31.99 -16.11 4.55
N GLY A 210 31.71 -15.50 3.39
CA GLY A 210 32.25 -15.92 2.09
C GLY A 210 31.63 -17.22 1.59
N MET A 211 32.09 -17.71 0.43
CA MET A 211 31.63 -18.99 -0.14
C MET A 211 32.37 -20.15 0.53
N GLY A 212 31.62 -21.05 1.16
CA GLY A 212 32.11 -22.29 1.75
C GLY A 212 32.42 -23.36 0.70
N ALA A 213 33.21 -24.37 1.09
CA ALA A 213 33.68 -25.46 0.23
C ALA A 213 32.54 -26.28 -0.41
N ASP A 214 31.35 -26.25 0.19
CA ASP A 214 30.14 -26.97 -0.23
C ASP A 214 29.20 -26.13 -1.12
N SER A 215 29.57 -24.89 -1.44
CA SER A 215 28.84 -23.99 -2.34
C SER A 215 28.65 -24.57 -3.74
N TRP A 216 27.48 -24.30 -4.33
CA TRP A 216 27.13 -24.66 -5.72
C TRP A 216 27.96 -23.89 -6.76
N PHE A 217 28.73 -22.88 -6.34
CA PHE A 217 29.60 -22.11 -7.23
C PHE A 217 31.00 -22.68 -7.37
N ILE A 218 31.42 -23.62 -6.51
CA ILE A 218 32.79 -24.15 -6.51
C ILE A 218 32.97 -25.17 -7.65
N LYS A 219 34.08 -25.01 -8.39
CA LYS A 219 34.42 -25.91 -9.50
C LYS A 219 34.63 -27.34 -8.98
N GLY A 220 34.01 -28.31 -9.66
CA GLY A 220 34.10 -29.74 -9.29
C GLY A 220 33.09 -30.20 -8.24
N ASN A 221 32.34 -29.29 -7.62
CA ASN A 221 31.32 -29.63 -6.63
C ASN A 221 29.95 -29.88 -7.30
N VAL A 222 29.74 -31.09 -7.83
CA VAL A 222 28.46 -31.45 -8.47
C VAL A 222 27.46 -31.93 -7.43
N LYS A 223 26.42 -31.11 -7.17
CA LYS A 223 25.30 -31.40 -6.24
C LYS A 223 24.01 -31.91 -6.91
N MET A 224 24.01 -32.14 -8.23
CA MET A 224 22.82 -32.64 -8.96
C MET A 224 22.78 -34.16 -8.93
N PRO A 225 21.66 -34.82 -8.56
CA PRO A 225 21.55 -36.27 -8.39
C PRO A 225 21.38 -37.00 -9.73
N PHE A 226 22.21 -36.69 -10.72
CA PHE A 226 22.16 -37.31 -12.04
C PHE A 226 23.22 -38.38 -12.17
N GLU A 227 22.79 -39.63 -12.34
CA GLU A 227 23.66 -40.82 -12.40
C GLU A 227 24.83 -40.66 -13.39
N TRP A 228 24.58 -40.08 -14.57
CA TRP A 228 25.58 -39.97 -15.64
C TRP A 228 26.67 -38.93 -15.38
N LEU A 229 26.55 -38.10 -14.34
CA LEU A 229 27.56 -37.11 -13.97
C LEU A 229 28.68 -37.68 -13.08
N TYR A 230 28.48 -38.86 -12.50
CA TYR A 230 29.42 -39.49 -11.56
C TYR A 230 30.13 -40.72 -12.12
N VAL A 231 29.82 -41.10 -13.37
CA VAL A 231 30.42 -42.26 -14.05
C VAL A 231 31.71 -41.82 -14.76
N SER A 232 32.84 -42.36 -14.32
CA SER A 232 34.14 -42.23 -14.96
C SER A 232 34.16 -42.94 -16.32
N ALA A 233 34.99 -42.48 -17.27
CA ALA A 233 35.15 -43.10 -18.59
C ALA A 233 35.58 -44.60 -18.55
N ASP A 234 36.11 -45.07 -17.42
CA ASP A 234 36.60 -46.44 -17.21
C ASP A 234 35.60 -47.38 -16.52
N GLY A 235 34.31 -47.03 -16.43
CA GLY A 235 33.27 -47.92 -15.88
C GLY A 235 33.41 -48.24 -14.39
N THR A 236 34.35 -47.62 -13.69
CA THR A 236 34.46 -47.62 -12.25
C THR A 236 33.56 -46.53 -11.69
N THR A 237 32.49 -46.95 -11.00
CA THR A 237 31.66 -46.08 -10.18
C THR A 237 32.52 -45.44 -9.10
N SER A 238 32.76 -44.14 -9.23
CA SER A 238 33.29 -43.30 -8.16
C SER A 238 32.36 -43.45 -6.96
N ALA A 239 32.87 -43.98 -5.85
CA ALA A 239 32.16 -44.03 -4.58
C ALA A 239 32.00 -42.61 -4.04
N SER A 240 31.00 -41.88 -4.54
CA SER A 240 30.57 -40.59 -4.01
C SER A 240 29.04 -40.44 -4.04
N LEU A 241 28.31 -41.56 -3.98
CA LEU A 241 26.87 -41.56 -3.73
C LEU A 241 26.52 -41.10 -2.29
N GLU A 242 27.52 -40.96 -1.42
CA GLU A 242 27.39 -40.37 -0.09
C GLU A 242 28.04 -38.98 -0.06
N ALA A 243 27.36 -37.98 -0.60
CA ALA A 243 27.72 -36.57 -0.39
C ALA A 243 26.52 -35.81 0.17
N THR A 244 26.24 -36.05 1.46
CA THR A 244 25.87 -35.05 2.48
C THR A 244 25.08 -33.82 2.01
N THR A 245 23.93 -34.02 1.36
CA THR A 245 22.82 -33.08 1.41
C THR A 245 21.55 -33.93 1.45
N ALA A 246 20.88 -33.95 2.59
CA ALA A 246 19.64 -34.68 2.78
C ALA A 246 18.55 -34.02 1.92
N PHE A 247 18.44 -34.41 0.66
CA PHE A 247 17.34 -33.99 -0.18
C PHE A 247 16.02 -34.46 0.46
N PRO A 248 14.97 -33.61 0.48
CA PRO A 248 13.67 -34.02 0.99
C PRO A 248 13.17 -35.24 0.21
N THR A 249 12.35 -36.07 0.84
CA THR A 249 11.79 -37.28 0.21
C THR A 249 11.11 -36.89 -1.11
N PRO A 250 11.63 -37.34 -2.26
CA PRO A 250 11.22 -36.80 -3.54
C PRO A 250 9.79 -37.27 -3.88
N ILE A 251 9.00 -36.37 -4.47
CA ILE A 251 7.62 -36.68 -4.89
C ILE A 251 7.61 -37.82 -5.92
N LEU A 252 8.57 -37.79 -6.85
CA LEU A 252 8.77 -38.84 -7.84
C LEU A 252 9.89 -39.77 -7.37
N LYS A 253 9.64 -41.08 -7.42
CA LYS A 253 10.66 -42.09 -7.07
C LYS A 253 11.86 -42.05 -8.01
N ASN A 254 11.63 -41.78 -9.29
CA ASN A 254 12.64 -41.68 -10.32
C ASN A 254 12.27 -40.56 -11.31
N MET A 255 13.27 -39.93 -11.92
CA MET A 255 13.08 -38.94 -12.98
C MET A 255 12.40 -39.58 -14.22
N PRO A 256 11.34 -38.95 -14.80
CA PRO A 256 10.68 -39.46 -15.99
C PRO A 256 11.62 -39.59 -17.20
N GLY A 257 11.44 -40.64 -18.02
CA GLY A 257 12.34 -40.97 -19.13
C GLY A 257 12.50 -39.87 -20.18
N PHE A 258 11.42 -39.19 -20.57
CA PHE A 258 11.48 -38.07 -21.52
C PHE A 258 12.32 -36.90 -20.95
N PHE A 259 12.17 -36.62 -19.66
CA PHE A 259 12.88 -35.54 -18.98
C PHE A 259 14.35 -35.90 -18.76
N LYS A 260 14.65 -37.18 -18.48
CA LYS A 260 16.03 -37.71 -18.46
C LYS A 260 16.74 -37.50 -19.79
N ALA A 261 16.06 -37.70 -20.93
CA ALA A 261 16.64 -37.45 -22.25
C ALA A 261 16.97 -35.97 -22.48
N ILE A 262 16.04 -35.07 -22.10
CA ILE A 262 16.26 -33.62 -22.17
C ILE A 262 17.44 -33.19 -21.28
N MET A 263 17.47 -33.67 -20.04
CA MET A 263 18.52 -33.30 -19.07
C MET A 263 19.90 -33.83 -19.46
N LYS A 264 19.99 -35.00 -20.10
CA LYS A 264 21.24 -35.49 -20.68
C LYS A 264 21.79 -34.61 -21.80
N ILE A 265 20.91 -34.03 -22.63
CA ILE A 265 21.30 -33.10 -23.69
C ILE A 265 21.75 -31.76 -23.09
N LEU A 266 21.00 -31.27 -22.09
CA LEU A 266 21.27 -29.97 -21.47
C LEU A 266 22.50 -30.01 -20.55
N ILE A 267 22.71 -31.11 -19.83
CA ILE A 267 23.77 -31.29 -18.83
C ILE A 267 24.52 -32.59 -19.13
N PRO A 268 25.37 -32.62 -20.18
CA PRO A 268 26.04 -33.84 -20.61
C PRO A 268 27.24 -34.21 -19.74
N ASN A 269 27.88 -33.22 -19.08
CA ASN A 269 29.12 -33.43 -18.35
C ASN A 269 29.15 -32.66 -17.00
N PRO A 270 30.06 -33.01 -16.07
CA PRO A 270 30.17 -32.38 -14.75
C PRO A 270 30.44 -30.86 -14.79
N GLU A 271 31.18 -30.38 -15.79
CA GLU A 271 31.50 -28.96 -15.92
C GLU A 271 30.26 -28.13 -16.27
N VAL A 272 29.43 -28.61 -17.22
CA VAL A 272 28.15 -27.99 -17.57
C VAL A 272 27.17 -28.09 -16.39
N ALA A 273 27.23 -29.16 -15.58
CA ALA A 273 26.41 -29.28 -14.38
C ALA A 273 26.68 -28.17 -13.35
N VAL A 274 27.96 -27.86 -13.07
CA VAL A 274 28.34 -26.75 -12.19
C VAL A 274 27.93 -25.40 -12.79
N TRP A 275 28.08 -25.23 -14.11
CA TRP A 275 27.61 -24.00 -14.77
C TRP A 275 26.08 -23.83 -14.66
N PHE A 276 25.32 -24.89 -14.89
CA PHE A 276 23.86 -24.89 -14.78
C PHE A 276 23.38 -24.62 -13.34
N GLN A 277 24.05 -25.21 -12.33
CA GLN A 277 23.79 -24.94 -10.92
C GLN A 277 23.92 -23.45 -10.57
N ARG A 278 24.96 -22.77 -11.09
CA ARG A 278 25.12 -21.32 -10.91
C ARG A 278 23.96 -20.53 -11.48
N ILE A 279 23.47 -20.89 -12.67
CA ILE A 279 22.29 -20.26 -13.29
C ILE A 279 21.05 -20.45 -12.43
N VAL A 280 20.82 -21.68 -11.94
CA VAL A 280 19.67 -21.96 -11.05
C VAL A 280 19.73 -21.03 -9.83
N VAL A 281 20.87 -20.98 -9.14
CA VAL A 281 21.02 -20.11 -7.95
C VAL A 281 20.81 -18.63 -8.27
N CYS A 282 21.41 -18.12 -9.36
CA CYS A 282 21.18 -16.74 -9.80
C CYS A 282 19.70 -16.48 -10.13
N THR A 283 19.02 -17.46 -10.73
CA THR A 283 17.60 -17.36 -11.08
C THR A 283 16.72 -17.34 -9.83
N GLU A 284 17.01 -18.18 -8.83
CA GLU A 284 16.29 -18.20 -7.55
C GLU A 284 16.40 -16.85 -6.83
N ILE A 285 17.62 -16.32 -6.70
CA ILE A 285 17.84 -15.00 -6.10
C ILE A 285 17.14 -13.91 -6.94
N GLY A 286 17.26 -13.96 -8.26
CA GLY A 286 16.65 -12.99 -9.18
C GLY A 286 15.13 -12.96 -9.08
N ILE A 287 14.47 -14.12 -9.09
CA ILE A 287 13.03 -14.26 -8.87
C ILE A 287 12.65 -13.69 -7.51
N GLY A 288 13.38 -14.08 -6.46
CA GLY A 288 13.11 -13.64 -5.10
C GLY A 288 13.14 -12.11 -4.97
N LEU A 289 14.19 -11.47 -5.50
CA LEU A 289 14.33 -10.01 -5.51
C LEU A 289 13.24 -9.32 -6.34
N CYS A 290 12.89 -9.86 -7.51
CA CYS A 290 11.81 -9.34 -8.34
C CYS A 290 10.45 -9.37 -7.60
N LEU A 291 10.13 -10.48 -6.92
CA LEU A 291 8.91 -10.61 -6.13
C LEU A 291 8.90 -9.68 -4.92
N LEU A 292 10.03 -9.54 -4.21
CA LEU A 292 10.15 -8.62 -3.07
C LEU A 292 9.90 -7.16 -3.50
N ALA A 293 10.59 -6.72 -4.55
CA ALA A 293 10.41 -5.39 -5.13
C ALA A 293 9.04 -5.20 -5.80
N GLY A 294 8.36 -6.30 -6.15
CA GLY A 294 7.14 -6.29 -6.96
C GLY A 294 7.41 -5.78 -8.38
N LEU A 295 8.56 -6.13 -8.96
CA LEU A 295 8.98 -5.78 -10.32
C LEU A 295 8.88 -7.02 -11.22
N PHE A 296 8.22 -6.89 -12.36
CA PHE A 296 7.92 -7.98 -13.29
C PHE A 296 7.32 -9.20 -12.60
N THR A 297 6.42 -8.95 -11.65
CA THR A 297 5.91 -9.97 -10.72
C THR A 297 5.29 -11.14 -11.47
N TRP A 298 4.57 -10.89 -12.56
CA TRP A 298 4.00 -11.94 -13.39
C TRP A 298 5.06 -12.88 -13.98
N LEU A 299 6.15 -12.32 -14.53
CA LEU A 299 7.25 -13.10 -15.11
C LEU A 299 8.04 -13.84 -14.03
N ALA A 300 8.34 -13.19 -12.91
CA ALA A 300 9.02 -13.81 -11.79
C ALA A 300 8.20 -14.96 -11.19
N SER A 301 6.88 -14.80 -11.07
CA SER A 301 5.97 -15.85 -10.63
C SER A 301 5.87 -16.99 -11.65
N ALA A 302 5.81 -16.70 -12.95
CA ALA A 302 5.83 -17.74 -13.98
C ALA A 302 7.14 -18.55 -13.95
N ALA A 303 8.28 -17.86 -13.80
CA ALA A 303 9.58 -18.50 -13.65
C ALA A 303 9.68 -19.33 -12.35
N SER A 304 9.11 -18.84 -11.25
CA SER A 304 8.98 -19.59 -9.99
C SER A 304 8.19 -20.87 -10.20
N ALA A 305 7.01 -20.81 -10.82
CA ALA A 305 6.19 -21.99 -11.09
C ALA A 305 6.93 -23.00 -11.98
N PHE A 306 7.64 -22.51 -13.01
CA PHE A 306 8.47 -23.33 -13.89
C PHE A 306 9.62 -24.02 -13.15
N LEU A 307 10.34 -23.32 -12.27
CA LEU A 307 11.40 -23.91 -11.46
C LEU A 307 10.89 -25.02 -10.54
N VAL A 308 9.74 -24.81 -9.89
CA VAL A 308 9.13 -25.83 -9.03
C VAL A 308 8.83 -27.09 -9.84
N VAL A 309 8.22 -26.95 -11.03
CA VAL A 309 7.97 -28.08 -11.92
C VAL A 309 9.27 -28.81 -12.30
N ASN A 310 10.32 -28.06 -12.63
CA ASN A 310 11.62 -28.67 -12.95
C ASN A 310 12.24 -29.43 -11.76
N PHE A 311 12.13 -28.92 -10.53
CA PHE A 311 12.65 -29.64 -9.35
C PHE A 311 11.86 -30.91 -9.05
N VAL A 312 10.53 -30.88 -9.24
CA VAL A 312 9.69 -32.07 -9.10
C VAL A 312 10.04 -33.11 -10.18
N LEU A 313 10.16 -32.70 -11.44
CA LEU A 313 10.52 -33.59 -12.56
C LEU A 313 11.94 -34.16 -12.42
N SER A 314 12.87 -33.40 -11.82
CA SER A 314 14.23 -33.85 -11.52
C SER A 314 14.33 -34.79 -10.32
N ALA A 315 13.20 -35.12 -9.67
CA ALA A 315 13.16 -35.90 -8.42
C ALA A 315 14.04 -35.29 -7.29
N MET A 316 14.15 -33.95 -7.25
CA MET A 316 14.94 -33.21 -6.26
C MET A 316 14.09 -32.51 -5.19
N ALA A 317 12.77 -32.53 -5.32
CA ALA A 317 11.87 -31.83 -4.43
C ALA A 317 10.84 -32.75 -3.77
N GLY A 318 10.57 -32.46 -2.49
CA GLY A 318 9.49 -33.07 -1.72
C GLY A 318 8.17 -32.31 -1.84
N VAL A 319 7.12 -32.85 -1.20
CA VAL A 319 5.75 -32.31 -1.25
C VAL A 319 5.66 -30.86 -0.77
N ASP A 320 6.57 -30.45 0.09
CA ASP A 320 6.65 -29.10 0.67
C ASP A 320 6.81 -27.99 -0.38
N ILE A 321 7.35 -28.29 -1.56
CA ILE A 321 7.50 -27.27 -2.61
C ILE A 321 6.20 -27.01 -3.38
N LEU A 322 5.20 -27.89 -3.32
CA LEU A 322 4.00 -27.78 -4.17
C LEU A 322 3.19 -26.53 -3.88
N TRP A 323 3.14 -26.06 -2.63
CA TRP A 323 2.43 -24.82 -2.32
C TRP A 323 3.12 -23.60 -2.95
N TYR A 324 4.43 -23.63 -3.21
CA TYR A 324 5.12 -22.56 -3.95
C TYR A 324 4.58 -22.43 -5.37
N PHE A 325 4.22 -23.56 -6.01
CA PHE A 325 3.63 -23.55 -7.34
C PHE A 325 2.27 -22.84 -7.32
N PHE A 326 1.36 -23.24 -6.43
CA PHE A 326 0.04 -22.61 -6.32
C PHE A 326 0.14 -21.14 -5.89
N GLY A 327 1.06 -20.83 -4.99
CA GLY A 327 1.36 -19.45 -4.58
C GLY A 327 1.87 -18.61 -5.75
N ALA A 328 2.77 -19.16 -6.57
CA ALA A 328 3.25 -18.49 -7.77
C ALA A 328 2.12 -18.20 -8.77
N ILE A 329 1.23 -19.17 -9.02
CA ILE A 329 0.03 -18.95 -9.86
C ILE A 329 -0.86 -17.85 -9.29
N ALA A 330 -1.10 -17.82 -7.98
CA ALA A 330 -1.87 -16.75 -7.35
C ALA A 330 -1.21 -15.37 -7.53
N LEU A 331 0.11 -15.28 -7.42
CA LEU A 331 0.86 -14.02 -7.60
C LEU A 331 0.81 -13.47 -9.03
N MET A 332 0.58 -14.33 -10.03
CA MET A 332 0.34 -13.91 -11.41
C MET A 332 -0.94 -13.06 -11.56
N ALA A 333 -1.84 -13.05 -10.58
CA ALA A 333 -3.05 -12.22 -10.57
C ALA A 333 -2.78 -10.71 -10.28
N GLY A 334 -1.59 -10.22 -10.65
CA GLY A 334 -1.26 -8.79 -10.59
C GLY A 334 -0.76 -8.31 -9.22
N ALA A 335 -0.19 -9.20 -8.40
CA ALA A 335 0.33 -8.88 -7.07
C ALA A 335 1.40 -7.75 -7.05
N GLY A 336 2.08 -7.50 -8.17
CA GLY A 336 3.04 -6.40 -8.30
C GLY A 336 2.42 -5.00 -8.30
N ARG A 337 1.13 -4.87 -8.61
CA ARG A 337 0.46 -3.56 -8.73
C ARG A 337 0.14 -2.94 -7.37
N SER A 338 0.01 -3.74 -6.33
CA SER A 338 -0.18 -3.27 -4.95
C SER A 338 1.16 -3.19 -4.24
N PHE A 339 1.58 -1.99 -3.84
CA PHE A 339 2.85 -1.76 -3.13
C PHE A 339 4.06 -2.43 -3.79
N GLY A 340 4.15 -2.37 -5.12
CA GLY A 340 5.25 -2.94 -5.91
C GLY A 340 5.61 -2.04 -7.09
N LEU A 341 6.81 -2.23 -7.64
CA LEU A 341 7.32 -1.41 -8.73
C LEU A 341 6.50 -1.55 -10.03
N ASP A 342 5.82 -2.67 -10.24
CA ASP A 342 4.92 -2.88 -11.37
C ASP A 342 3.80 -1.83 -11.45
N TYR A 343 3.44 -1.20 -10.33
CA TYR A 343 2.50 -0.08 -10.32
C TYR A 343 2.97 1.10 -11.21
N PHE A 344 4.28 1.33 -11.26
CA PHE A 344 4.90 2.42 -12.03
C PHE A 344 5.47 1.93 -13.35
N VAL A 345 6.16 0.78 -13.32
CA VAL A 345 6.90 0.24 -14.46
C VAL A 345 5.96 -0.32 -15.54
N MET A 346 4.91 -1.05 -15.17
CA MET A 346 4.03 -1.68 -16.17
C MET A 346 3.25 -0.67 -17.02
N PRO A 347 2.65 0.41 -16.45
CA PRO A 347 2.04 1.45 -17.27
C PRO A 347 3.05 2.19 -18.15
N TRP A 348 4.24 2.46 -17.63
CA TRP A 348 5.31 3.11 -18.40
C TRP A 348 5.75 2.26 -19.59
N LEU A 349 6.00 0.97 -19.34
CA LEU A 349 6.40 0.01 -20.36
C LEU A 349 5.29 -0.18 -21.41
N GLY A 350 4.04 -0.33 -20.95
CA GLY A 350 2.87 -0.44 -21.83
C GLY A 350 2.71 0.78 -22.74
N LYS A 351 2.92 1.99 -22.20
CA LYS A 351 2.90 3.23 -23.02
C LYS A 351 4.04 3.26 -24.03
N ARG A 352 5.25 2.83 -23.65
CA ARG A 352 6.42 2.83 -24.54
C ARG A 352 6.28 1.80 -25.67
N LEU A 353 5.92 0.57 -25.34
CA LEU A 353 5.68 -0.51 -26.31
C LEU A 353 4.45 -0.22 -27.17
N GLY A 354 3.37 0.28 -26.58
CA GLY A 354 2.17 0.68 -27.31
C GLY A 354 2.45 1.80 -28.30
N ASN A 355 3.20 2.84 -27.91
CA ASN A 355 3.59 3.91 -28.84
C ASN A 355 4.53 3.42 -29.95
N PHE A 356 5.37 2.42 -29.67
CA PHE A 356 6.24 1.82 -30.67
C PHE A 356 5.44 1.00 -31.69
N TRP A 357 4.45 0.22 -31.24
CA TRP A 357 3.70 -0.69 -32.10
C TRP A 357 2.49 -0.03 -32.79
N LEU A 358 1.71 0.78 -32.06
CA LEU A 358 0.48 1.43 -32.54
C LEU A 358 0.68 2.90 -32.93
N GLY A 359 1.86 3.47 -32.68
CA GLY A 359 2.10 4.91 -32.82
C GLY A 359 1.54 5.72 -31.65
N LYS A 360 1.91 7.01 -31.59
CA LYS A 360 1.40 7.92 -30.54
C LYS A 360 -0.06 8.28 -30.84
N GLN A 361 -0.93 8.09 -29.86
CA GLN A 361 -2.31 8.60 -29.94
C GLN A 361 -2.28 10.10 -30.19
N LYS A 362 -2.93 10.53 -31.27
CA LYS A 362 -3.18 11.95 -31.56
C LYS A 362 -4.64 12.25 -31.24
N PRO A 363 -4.95 13.28 -30.44
CA PRO A 363 -6.33 13.69 -30.24
C PRO A 363 -6.93 14.10 -31.60
N ILE A 364 -8.16 13.65 -31.86
CA ILE A 364 -8.87 13.91 -33.12
C ILE A 364 -9.26 15.39 -33.24
N TYR A 365 -9.31 16.12 -32.12
CA TYR A 365 -9.52 17.57 -32.10
C TYR A 365 -8.27 18.31 -32.57
N ARG A 366 -8.14 18.43 -33.89
CA ARG A 366 -7.28 19.41 -34.54
C ARG A 366 -7.98 20.77 -34.44
N ASN A 367 -7.28 21.77 -33.91
CA ASN A 367 -7.63 23.19 -34.06
C ASN A 367 -8.00 23.48 -35.52
N GLY A 368 -9.27 23.82 -35.77
CA GLY A 368 -9.74 23.94 -37.13
C GLY A 368 -11.22 24.22 -37.31
N THR A 369 -11.81 25.11 -36.50
CA THR A 369 -12.84 26.05 -36.96
C THR A 369 -13.05 27.13 -35.92
N SER A 370 -12.45 28.29 -36.19
CA SER A 370 -13.02 29.57 -35.76
C SER A 370 -14.36 29.69 -36.48
N ALA A 371 -15.42 29.16 -35.88
CA ALA A 371 -16.77 29.54 -36.25
C ALA A 371 -17.05 30.85 -35.51
N LYS A 372 -16.86 31.97 -36.23
CA LYS A 372 -17.63 33.19 -35.94
C LYS A 372 -19.10 32.81 -35.97
N LEU A 373 -19.80 33.00 -34.87
CA LEU A 373 -21.20 33.44 -34.79
C LEU A 373 -21.41 34.08 -33.42
#